data_AF-A0A1W9HVX1-F1
#
_entry.id   AF-A0A1W9HVX1-F1
#
_cell.length_a   1.000
_cell.length_b   1.000
_cell.length_c   1.000
_cell.angle_alpha   90.00
_cell.angle_beta   90.00
_cell.angle_gamma   90.00
#
_symmetry.space_group_name_H-M   'P 1'
#
loop_
_entity.id
_entity.type
_entity.pdbx_description
1 polymer ?
#
loop_
_entity_poly.entity_id
_entity_poly.type
_entity_poly.pdbx_seq_one_letter_code
_entity_poly.pdbx_strand_id
1 'polypeptide(L)'
;MDGLAKKSIIFIGLLFCVHVGAAENKSCLDKVKANSVIENFQWWDSKNTPISDFAHDLCDSKSVVYKVIHALIALNDLPPLNDKKDELNANIINLPPFDFFKQRIGHIFFSNQNATHCVSGTTLAYVIMKTSAVHICPMIINSSLTEIMKVLIHESRHAEGFGHVLCDHGDQSNSNIYACDQSYESRGSYGVDTEFQIRLARTPAVPSEIRIEARAGAIARLLNRFNKYPAGIKEGIFGETEDGRLLFVNEDMVATVSEKVKDAKLINFNGVPGWYYKSSSQIFMPNYSNSFITTKGTIINHITEVLNKSRGDLKDYYFNMRDKYFCILHLNSLTCSIFLTNEVRKVSYILPGQSQSFLYLKNMVGIRLQDDHIVALPQYVDLLRTEDQTKLSALENLKSSFQNVVTLEGGEISYNLDPLGILQMQRNSTTDTLPVAKDLRFKKIIGPFMWSERFESIK
;
A
#
# COMPACT_ATOMS: atom_id res chain seq x y z
N MET A 1 -27.53 0.89 71.02
CA MET A 1 -26.40 0.83 70.08
C MET A 1 -26.92 1.39 68.78
N ASP A 2 -26.86 2.72 68.66
CA ASP A 2 -27.46 3.48 67.57
C ASP A 2 -26.41 3.72 66.49
N GLY A 3 -26.64 3.17 65.29
CA GLY A 3 -25.79 3.35 64.12
C GLY A 3 -26.51 4.16 63.04
N LEU A 4 -26.22 5.45 62.98
CA LEU A 4 -26.73 6.39 61.97
C LEU A 4 -26.31 5.99 60.55
N ALA A 5 -27.30 5.89 59.66
CA ALA A 5 -27.12 5.75 58.22
C ALA A 5 -26.70 7.08 57.57
N LYS A 6 -25.53 7.10 56.90
CA LYS A 6 -25.08 8.21 56.06
C LYS A 6 -25.79 8.15 54.70
N LYS A 7 -26.66 9.13 54.42
CA LYS A 7 -27.15 9.43 53.06
C LYS A 7 -26.12 10.29 52.33
N SER A 8 -25.54 9.75 51.26
CA SER A 8 -24.73 10.53 50.32
C SER A 8 -25.64 11.12 49.25
N ILE A 9 -25.68 12.45 49.17
CA ILE A 9 -26.38 13.20 48.12
C ILE A 9 -25.42 13.27 46.92
N ILE A 10 -25.78 12.62 45.82
CA ILE A 10 -25.06 12.72 44.54
C ILE A 10 -25.57 13.98 43.83
N PHE A 11 -24.71 14.99 43.74
CA PHE A 11 -24.95 16.20 42.97
C PHE A 11 -24.59 15.92 41.50
N ILE A 12 -25.60 15.70 40.65
CA ILE A 12 -25.42 15.60 39.19
C ILE A 12 -25.38 17.03 38.64
N GLY A 13 -24.18 17.59 38.52
CA GLY A 13 -23.95 18.82 37.79
C GLY A 13 -23.99 18.56 36.28
N LEU A 14 -25.10 18.94 35.63
CA LEU A 14 -25.15 19.05 34.16
C LEU A 14 -24.23 20.19 33.71
N LEU A 15 -23.00 19.85 33.29
CA LEU A 15 -22.18 20.75 32.48
C LEU A 15 -22.78 20.81 31.07
N PHE A 16 -23.54 21.87 30.78
CA PHE A 16 -23.81 22.27 29.41
C PHE A 16 -22.52 22.77 28.78
N CYS A 17 -21.80 21.89 28.07
CA CYS A 17 -20.75 22.30 27.15
C CYS A 17 -21.40 23.01 25.96
N VAL A 18 -21.55 24.33 26.07
CA VAL A 18 -21.84 25.19 24.91
C VAL A 18 -20.66 25.05 23.95
N HIS A 19 -20.84 24.23 22.92
CA HIS A 19 -19.92 24.17 21.79
C HIS A 19 -20.09 25.48 21.04
N VAL A 20 -19.31 26.49 21.40
CA VAL A 20 -19.08 27.64 20.55
C VAL A 20 -18.36 27.09 19.32
N GLY A 21 -19.13 26.79 18.26
CA GLY A 21 -18.57 26.39 16.99
C GLY A 21 -17.63 27.48 16.53
N ALA A 22 -16.33 27.22 16.57
CA ALA A 22 -15.35 28.07 15.95
C ALA A 22 -15.73 28.16 14.47
N ALA A 23 -16.15 29.35 14.03
CA ALA A 23 -16.33 29.61 12.61
C ALA A 23 -14.99 29.34 11.94
N GLU A 24 -14.91 28.27 11.15
CA GLU A 24 -13.77 28.00 10.29
C GLU A 24 -13.60 29.25 9.41
N ASN A 25 -12.55 30.04 9.68
CA ASN A 25 -12.15 31.12 8.80
C ASN A 25 -11.85 30.48 7.44
N LYS A 26 -12.78 30.61 6.50
CA LYS A 26 -12.59 30.15 5.12
C LYS A 26 -11.45 30.94 4.51
N SER A 27 -10.25 30.37 4.52
CA SER A 27 -9.09 30.96 3.86
C SER A 27 -9.27 30.81 2.35
N CYS A 28 -9.52 31.94 1.68
CA CYS A 28 -9.47 31.99 0.22
C CYS A 28 -8.04 31.76 -0.30
N LEU A 29 -7.92 31.37 -1.57
CA LEU A 29 -6.62 31.36 -2.26
C LEU A 29 -6.08 32.79 -2.42
N ASP A 30 -4.76 32.94 -2.41
CA ASP A 30 -4.12 34.22 -2.71
C ASP A 30 -4.49 34.67 -4.13
N LYS A 31 -5.13 35.84 -4.24
CA LYS A 31 -5.67 36.34 -5.51
C LYS A 31 -4.58 36.64 -6.53
N VAL A 32 -3.41 37.11 -6.10
CA VAL A 32 -2.30 37.43 -7.01
C VAL A 32 -1.76 36.14 -7.61
N LYS A 33 -1.53 35.12 -6.79
CA LYS A 33 -1.10 33.80 -7.26
C LYS A 33 -2.16 33.13 -8.13
N ALA A 34 -3.43 33.18 -7.74
CA ALA A 34 -4.53 32.62 -8.53
C ALA A 34 -4.61 33.26 -9.92
N ASN A 35 -4.60 34.60 -10.00
CA ASN A 35 -4.60 35.30 -11.28
C ASN A 35 -3.39 34.92 -12.14
N SER A 36 -2.21 34.79 -11.52
CA SER A 36 -0.97 34.43 -12.24
C SER A 36 -1.04 33.06 -12.92
N VAL A 37 -1.88 32.13 -12.46
CA VAL A 37 -2.11 30.84 -13.12
C VAL A 37 -3.33 30.87 -14.05
N ILE A 38 -4.42 31.54 -13.66
CA ILE A 38 -5.67 31.64 -14.44
C ILE A 38 -5.43 32.23 -15.83
N GLU A 39 -4.61 33.29 -15.92
CA GLU A 39 -4.35 34.02 -17.17
C GLU A 39 -3.66 33.19 -18.26
N ASN A 40 -3.13 32.01 -17.92
CA ASN A 40 -2.43 31.15 -18.88
C ASN A 40 -3.35 30.19 -19.65
N PHE A 41 -4.64 30.09 -19.27
CA PHE A 41 -5.57 29.10 -19.83
C PHE A 41 -6.91 29.72 -20.20
N GLN A 42 -7.58 29.12 -21.17
CA GLN A 42 -9.00 29.36 -21.40
C GLN A 42 -9.83 28.38 -20.60
N TRP A 43 -10.76 28.89 -19.81
CA TRP A 43 -11.56 28.10 -18.87
C TRP A 43 -13.00 27.99 -19.34
N TRP A 44 -13.55 26.78 -19.27
CA TRP A 44 -14.88 26.48 -19.79
C TRP A 44 -15.67 25.67 -18.76
N ASP A 45 -16.94 26.03 -18.60
CA ASP A 45 -17.85 25.31 -17.72
C ASP A 45 -18.39 24.01 -18.37
N SER A 46 -19.22 23.28 -17.64
CA SER A 46 -19.84 22.03 -18.10
C SER A 46 -20.83 22.18 -19.25
N LYS A 47 -21.18 23.41 -19.64
CA LYS A 47 -22.04 23.76 -20.77
C LYS A 47 -21.24 24.32 -21.94
N ASN A 48 -19.90 24.23 -21.90
CA ASN A 48 -18.99 24.86 -22.86
C ASN A 48 -19.18 26.39 -22.95
N THR A 49 -19.42 27.03 -21.81
CA THR A 49 -19.44 28.50 -21.70
C THR A 49 -18.11 28.98 -21.10
N PRO A 50 -17.46 30.02 -21.66
CA PRO A 50 -16.25 30.59 -21.07
C PRO A 50 -16.49 31.10 -19.64
N ILE A 51 -15.61 30.74 -18.71
CA ILE A 51 -15.61 31.25 -17.34
C ILE A 51 -14.72 32.49 -17.29
N SER A 52 -15.27 33.61 -16.85
CA SER A 52 -14.56 34.89 -16.75
C SER A 52 -14.47 35.44 -15.32
N ASP A 53 -15.27 34.92 -14.39
CA ASP A 53 -15.25 35.30 -12.98
C ASP A 53 -15.03 34.08 -12.09
N PHE A 54 -13.98 34.13 -11.29
CA PHE A 54 -13.57 33.09 -10.35
C PHE A 54 -13.73 33.53 -8.89
N ALA A 55 -14.19 34.75 -8.62
CA ALA A 55 -14.12 35.36 -7.30
C ALA A 55 -14.80 34.51 -6.22
N HIS A 56 -15.92 33.86 -6.54
CA HIS A 56 -16.61 32.96 -5.62
C HIS A 56 -15.85 31.63 -5.42
N ASP A 57 -15.37 31.04 -6.51
CA ASP A 57 -14.66 29.75 -6.49
C ASP A 57 -13.37 29.79 -5.70
N LEU A 58 -12.62 30.91 -5.74
CA LEU A 58 -11.35 31.05 -5.01
C LEU A 58 -11.48 30.95 -3.48
N CYS A 59 -12.70 31.03 -2.95
CA CYS A 59 -13.00 30.93 -1.52
C CYS A 59 -13.79 29.66 -1.15
N ASP A 60 -14.12 28.79 -2.12
CA ASP A 60 -14.84 27.54 -1.87
C ASP A 60 -13.91 26.33 -2.00
N SER A 61 -13.36 25.86 -0.88
CA SER A 61 -12.49 24.67 -0.86
C SER A 61 -13.17 23.36 -1.31
N LYS A 62 -14.51 23.38 -1.47
CA LYS A 62 -15.32 22.30 -2.03
C LYS A 62 -15.63 22.48 -3.52
N SER A 63 -15.21 23.58 -4.14
CA SER A 63 -15.35 23.74 -5.60
C SER A 63 -14.26 22.95 -6.33
N VAL A 64 -14.64 22.32 -7.45
CA VAL A 64 -13.69 21.69 -8.38
C VAL A 64 -12.72 22.74 -8.94
N VAL A 65 -13.22 23.95 -9.21
CA VAL A 65 -12.44 25.07 -9.74
C VAL A 65 -11.36 25.48 -8.74
N TYR A 66 -11.72 25.64 -7.46
CA TYR A 66 -10.77 25.90 -6.38
C TYR A 66 -9.64 24.87 -6.35
N LYS A 67 -9.99 23.58 -6.38
CA LYS A 67 -9.02 22.48 -6.27
C LYS A 67 -8.01 22.48 -7.40
N VAL A 68 -8.46 22.75 -8.63
CA VAL A 68 -7.58 22.84 -9.81
C VAL A 68 -6.69 24.08 -9.74
N ILE A 69 -7.25 25.25 -9.42
CA ILE A 69 -6.46 26.49 -9.31
C ILE A 69 -5.42 26.36 -8.20
N HIS A 70 -5.80 25.79 -7.05
CA HIS A 70 -4.86 25.53 -5.95
C HIS A 70 -3.71 24.61 -6.36
N ALA A 71 -3.99 23.55 -7.14
CA ALA A 71 -2.96 22.67 -7.66
C ALA A 71 -2.05 23.35 -8.69
N LEU A 72 -2.58 24.23 -9.55
CA LEU A 72 -1.77 25.01 -10.49
C LEU A 72 -0.88 26.02 -9.78
N ILE A 73 -1.39 26.71 -8.75
CA ILE A 73 -0.57 27.58 -7.88
C ILE A 73 0.54 26.74 -7.23
N ALA A 74 0.21 25.58 -6.69
CA ALA A 74 1.18 24.69 -6.06
C ALA A 74 2.26 24.25 -7.06
N LEU A 75 1.90 23.84 -8.29
CA LEU A 75 2.84 23.52 -9.36
C LEU A 75 3.77 24.69 -9.71
N ASN A 76 3.24 25.92 -9.71
CA ASN A 76 3.99 27.13 -10.03
C ASN A 76 4.93 27.56 -8.88
N ASP A 77 4.53 27.31 -7.65
CA ASP A 77 5.30 27.61 -6.44
C ASP A 77 6.32 26.53 -6.07
N LEU A 78 6.34 25.39 -6.78
CA LEU A 78 7.30 24.32 -6.52
C LEU A 78 8.74 24.85 -6.69
N PRO A 79 9.66 24.45 -5.79
CA PRO A 79 11.07 24.71 -6.01
C PRO A 79 11.55 23.97 -7.28
N PRO A 80 12.70 24.36 -7.85
CA PRO A 80 13.31 23.62 -8.94
C PRO A 80 13.48 22.14 -8.57
N LEU A 81 12.80 21.25 -9.31
CA LEU A 81 12.87 19.80 -9.13
C LEU A 81 14.11 19.23 -9.83
N ASN A 82 15.28 19.77 -9.47
CA ASN A 82 16.58 19.45 -10.04
C ASN A 82 17.09 18.13 -9.45
N ASP A 83 16.55 17.02 -9.93
CA ASP A 83 17.05 15.69 -9.59
C ASP A 83 18.04 15.18 -10.65
N LYS A 84 19.04 14.42 -10.22
CA LYS A 84 20.04 13.87 -11.13
C LYS A 84 19.37 12.81 -12.02
N LYS A 85 19.70 12.83 -13.32
CA LYS A 85 19.27 11.77 -14.23
C LYS A 85 19.79 10.41 -13.77
N ASP A 86 18.89 9.44 -13.67
CA ASP A 86 19.18 8.04 -13.36
C ASP A 86 18.14 7.13 -14.04
N GLU A 87 18.04 5.87 -13.63
CA GLU A 87 17.08 4.90 -14.19
C GLU A 87 15.62 5.17 -13.80
N LEU A 88 15.40 5.98 -12.75
CA LEU A 88 14.10 6.36 -12.21
C LEU A 88 13.74 7.84 -12.52
N ASN A 89 14.67 8.56 -13.14
CA ASN A 89 14.51 9.92 -13.61
C ASN A 89 15.17 10.05 -14.99
N ALA A 90 14.38 9.81 -16.04
CA ALA A 90 14.84 9.89 -17.43
C ALA A 90 14.99 11.32 -17.95
N ASN A 91 14.68 12.32 -17.12
CA ASN A 91 14.56 13.72 -17.46
C ASN A 91 13.48 14.02 -18.51
N ILE A 92 12.31 13.39 -18.37
CA ILE A 92 11.14 13.64 -19.20
C ILE A 92 10.55 15.04 -18.91
N ILE A 93 10.52 15.45 -17.63
CA ILE A 93 10.09 16.79 -17.22
C ILE A 93 11.30 17.71 -17.20
N ASN A 94 11.62 18.27 -18.37
CA ASN A 94 12.79 19.13 -18.57
C ASN A 94 12.53 20.63 -18.31
N LEU A 95 11.33 20.98 -17.86
CA LEU A 95 10.89 22.34 -17.51
C LEU A 95 10.38 22.36 -16.06
N PRO A 96 10.22 23.55 -15.44
CA PRO A 96 9.40 23.66 -14.25
C PRO A 96 8.03 23.00 -14.46
N PRO A 97 7.48 22.24 -13.49
CA PRO A 97 6.25 21.47 -13.69
C PRO A 97 5.06 22.28 -14.20
N PHE A 98 4.90 23.52 -13.72
CA PHE A 98 3.86 24.41 -14.24
C PHE A 98 4.08 24.78 -15.72
N ASP A 99 5.30 25.12 -16.11
CA ASP A 99 5.64 25.39 -17.51
C ASP A 99 5.50 24.16 -18.40
N PHE A 100 5.83 22.98 -17.88
CA PHE A 100 5.61 21.71 -18.55
C PHE A 100 4.12 21.51 -18.89
N PHE A 101 3.24 21.77 -17.92
CA PHE A 101 1.79 21.71 -18.12
C PHE A 101 1.29 22.80 -19.08
N LYS A 102 1.67 24.06 -18.82
CA LYS A 102 1.26 25.25 -19.59
C LYS A 102 1.64 25.17 -21.07
N GLN A 103 2.79 24.61 -21.40
CA GLN A 103 3.22 24.47 -22.80
C GLN A 103 2.32 23.52 -23.60
N ARG A 104 1.64 22.59 -22.93
CA ARG A 104 0.88 21.50 -23.55
C ARG A 104 -0.62 21.75 -23.54
N ILE A 105 -1.12 22.39 -22.48
CA ILE A 105 -2.54 22.63 -22.25
C ILE A 105 -2.83 24.12 -22.39
N GLY A 106 -3.77 24.47 -23.27
CA GLY A 106 -4.29 25.82 -23.45
C GLY A 106 -5.73 26.00 -22.95
N HIS A 107 -6.48 24.89 -22.78
CA HIS A 107 -7.89 24.91 -22.39
C HIS A 107 -8.16 23.96 -21.22
N ILE A 108 -8.96 24.42 -20.26
CA ILE A 108 -9.42 23.63 -19.11
C ILE A 108 -10.95 23.64 -19.11
N PHE A 109 -11.55 22.45 -19.23
CA PHE A 109 -12.99 22.24 -19.25
C PHE A 109 -13.45 21.56 -17.95
N PHE A 110 -14.41 22.12 -17.24
CA PHE A 110 -15.02 21.48 -16.09
C PHE A 110 -16.20 20.62 -16.52
N SER A 111 -16.01 19.29 -16.55
CA SER A 111 -17.03 18.35 -17.01
C SER A 111 -18.10 18.10 -15.95
N ASN A 112 -19.32 17.79 -16.38
CA ASN A 112 -20.35 17.27 -15.48
C ASN A 112 -20.16 15.76 -15.23
N GLN A 113 -20.84 15.22 -14.22
CA GLN A 113 -20.75 13.79 -13.87
C GLN A 113 -21.27 12.86 -14.98
N ASN A 114 -22.11 13.37 -15.89
CA ASN A 114 -22.71 12.61 -16.99
C ASN A 114 -21.85 12.61 -18.26
N ALA A 115 -20.73 13.35 -18.29
CA ALA A 115 -19.81 13.33 -19.42
C ALA A 115 -19.20 11.93 -19.55
N THR A 116 -19.19 11.37 -20.76
CA THR A 116 -18.87 9.96 -21.05
C THR A 116 -17.65 9.42 -20.30
N HIS A 117 -16.58 10.22 -20.17
CA HIS A 117 -15.34 9.82 -19.51
C HIS A 117 -15.34 10.01 -17.98
N CYS A 118 -16.29 10.78 -17.43
CA CYS A 118 -16.46 11.00 -15.98
C CYS A 118 -17.51 10.07 -15.35
N VAL A 119 -18.30 9.33 -16.14
CA VAL A 119 -19.41 8.47 -15.64
C VAL A 119 -18.93 7.34 -14.72
N SER A 120 -17.69 6.87 -14.89
CA SER A 120 -17.13 5.77 -14.08
C SER A 120 -16.98 6.12 -12.59
N GLY A 121 -17.12 7.40 -12.21
CA GLY A 121 -16.94 7.86 -10.83
C GLY A 121 -15.53 7.63 -10.29
N THR A 122 -14.55 7.34 -11.14
CA THR A 122 -13.14 7.11 -10.75
C THR A 122 -12.16 7.98 -11.53
N THR A 123 -12.55 8.47 -12.71
CA THR A 123 -11.75 9.40 -13.52
C THR A 123 -11.65 10.76 -12.84
N LEU A 124 -10.42 11.29 -12.70
CA LEU A 124 -10.15 12.61 -12.11
C LEU A 124 -10.08 13.70 -13.19
N ALA A 125 -9.45 13.39 -14.32
CA ALA A 125 -9.41 14.22 -15.51
C ALA A 125 -9.16 13.33 -16.74
N TYR A 126 -9.32 13.89 -17.93
CA TYR A 126 -8.96 13.24 -19.20
C TYR A 126 -8.61 14.28 -20.26
N VAL A 127 -7.88 13.85 -21.29
CA VAL A 127 -7.61 14.63 -22.51
C VAL A 127 -8.10 13.85 -23.71
N ILE A 128 -8.78 14.52 -24.64
CA ILE A 128 -8.99 13.96 -25.98
C ILE A 128 -7.62 13.96 -26.66
N MET A 129 -7.10 12.78 -27.01
CA MET A 129 -5.73 12.61 -27.51
C MET A 129 -5.31 13.67 -28.54
N LYS A 130 -4.11 14.23 -28.36
CA LYS A 130 -3.54 15.29 -29.22
C LYS A 130 -4.31 16.61 -29.24
N THR A 131 -5.18 16.85 -28.26
CA THR A 131 -5.76 18.17 -28.02
C THR A 131 -5.05 18.87 -26.86
N SER A 132 -4.92 20.19 -26.94
CA SER A 132 -4.41 21.03 -25.84
C SER A 132 -5.50 21.36 -24.81
N ALA A 133 -6.43 20.43 -24.60
CA ALA A 133 -7.61 20.59 -23.77
C ALA A 133 -7.71 19.48 -22.73
N VAL A 134 -7.66 19.85 -21.45
CA VAL A 134 -7.92 18.93 -20.33
C VAL A 134 -9.34 19.11 -19.83
N HIS A 135 -10.01 17.99 -19.61
CA HIS A 135 -11.34 17.92 -19.05
C HIS A 135 -11.26 17.41 -17.61
N ILE A 136 -11.65 18.25 -16.66
CA ILE A 136 -11.63 17.95 -15.24
C ILE A 136 -12.96 17.32 -14.83
N CYS A 137 -12.91 16.14 -14.21
CA CYS A 137 -14.09 15.46 -13.71
C CYS A 137 -14.39 15.86 -12.25
N PRO A 138 -15.67 15.81 -11.81
CA PRO A 138 -16.04 16.23 -10.45
C PRO A 138 -15.37 15.44 -9.31
N MET A 139 -14.95 14.19 -9.56
CA MET A 139 -14.30 13.33 -8.57
C MET A 139 -12.97 13.89 -8.04
N ILE A 140 -12.36 14.83 -8.76
CA ILE A 140 -11.11 15.48 -8.35
C ILE A 140 -11.21 16.19 -6.99
N ILE A 141 -12.42 16.57 -6.57
CA ILE A 141 -12.68 17.21 -5.26
C ILE A 141 -12.19 16.35 -4.08
N ASN A 142 -12.24 15.03 -4.21
CA ASN A 142 -11.87 14.06 -3.18
C ASN A 142 -10.37 13.73 -3.18
N SER A 143 -9.60 14.31 -4.09
CA SER A 143 -8.16 14.06 -4.23
C SER A 143 -7.35 15.02 -3.36
N SER A 144 -6.16 14.57 -2.95
CA SER A 144 -5.15 15.40 -2.32
C SER A 144 -4.57 16.42 -3.31
N LEU A 145 -3.90 17.45 -2.80
CA LEU A 145 -3.22 18.43 -3.67
C LEU A 145 -2.16 17.75 -4.57
N THR A 146 -1.35 16.83 -3.99
CA THR A 146 -0.31 16.09 -4.71
C THR A 146 -0.89 15.23 -5.84
N GLU A 147 -2.01 14.55 -5.59
CA GLU A 147 -2.68 13.71 -6.59
C GLU A 147 -3.20 14.56 -7.76
N ILE A 148 -3.78 15.73 -7.47
CA ILE A 148 -4.26 16.66 -8.51
C ILE A 148 -3.09 17.18 -9.36
N MET A 149 -2.01 17.64 -8.73
CA MET A 149 -0.81 18.09 -9.45
C MET A 149 -0.30 17.00 -10.40
N LYS A 150 -0.18 15.78 -9.89
CA LYS A 150 0.26 14.62 -10.66
C LYS A 150 -0.69 14.32 -11.83
N VAL A 151 -2.00 14.34 -11.62
CA VAL A 151 -3.00 14.13 -12.69
C VAL A 151 -2.86 15.19 -13.77
N LEU A 152 -2.70 16.47 -13.42
CA LEU A 152 -2.52 17.53 -14.42
C LEU A 152 -1.26 17.28 -15.28
N ILE A 153 -0.15 16.91 -14.65
CA ILE A 153 1.09 16.54 -15.34
C ILE A 153 0.88 15.30 -16.25
N HIS A 154 0.19 14.27 -15.75
CA HIS A 154 -0.19 13.07 -16.52
C HIS A 154 -1.00 13.44 -17.77
N GLU A 155 -2.08 14.19 -17.60
CA GLU A 155 -2.98 14.59 -18.68
C GLU A 155 -2.27 15.44 -19.73
N SER A 156 -1.36 16.32 -19.32
CA SER A 156 -0.58 17.11 -20.28
C SER A 156 0.23 16.24 -21.25
N ARG A 157 0.63 15.04 -20.83
CA ARG A 157 1.36 14.10 -21.69
C ARG A 157 0.46 13.45 -22.76
N HIS A 158 -0.83 13.26 -22.48
CA HIS A 158 -1.81 12.82 -23.48
C HIS A 158 -2.01 13.84 -24.60
N ALA A 159 -1.85 15.14 -24.32
CA ALA A 159 -1.91 16.19 -25.34
C ALA A 159 -0.78 16.08 -26.38
N GLU A 160 0.33 15.40 -26.07
CA GLU A 160 1.42 15.14 -27.01
C GLU A 160 1.25 13.82 -27.79
N GLY A 161 0.15 13.08 -27.57
CA GLY A 161 -0.14 11.85 -28.31
C GLY A 161 0.30 10.56 -27.62
N PHE A 162 0.74 10.61 -26.36
CA PHE A 162 1.13 9.43 -25.58
C PHE A 162 -0.10 8.81 -24.91
N GLY A 163 -0.68 7.76 -25.52
CA GLY A 163 -1.82 7.04 -24.94
C GLY A 163 -1.39 5.90 -24.01
N HIS A 164 -2.34 5.33 -23.28
CA HIS A 164 -2.12 4.10 -22.51
C HIS A 164 -2.20 2.85 -23.39
N VAL A 165 -1.62 1.76 -22.89
CA VAL A 165 -1.76 0.39 -23.40
C VAL A 165 -2.55 -0.47 -22.41
N LEU A 166 -3.04 -1.63 -22.86
CA LEU A 166 -3.61 -2.64 -21.96
C LEU A 166 -2.55 -3.11 -20.97
N CYS A 167 -2.95 -3.26 -19.71
CA CYS A 167 -2.07 -3.82 -18.68
C CYS A 167 -1.96 -5.34 -18.86
N ASP A 168 -0.75 -5.90 -18.78
CA ASP A 168 -0.53 -7.35 -18.80
C ASP A 168 -0.38 -7.97 -17.40
N HIS A 169 -0.11 -7.15 -16.38
CA HIS A 169 -0.03 -7.55 -14.97
C HIS A 169 -0.55 -6.45 -14.02
N GLY A 170 -0.50 -6.72 -12.71
CA GLY A 170 -0.97 -5.81 -11.65
C GLY A 170 -2.50 -5.68 -11.58
N ASP A 171 -2.97 -4.70 -10.81
CA ASP A 171 -4.39 -4.54 -10.45
C ASP A 171 -5.35 -4.36 -11.65
N GLN A 172 -4.82 -4.02 -12.82
CA GLN A 172 -5.60 -3.69 -14.02
C GLN A 172 -5.50 -4.74 -15.14
N SER A 173 -4.71 -5.81 -14.98
CA SER A 173 -4.49 -6.82 -16.04
C SER A 173 -5.78 -7.47 -16.55
N ASN A 174 -6.76 -7.67 -15.66
CA ASN A 174 -8.04 -8.31 -15.99
C ASN A 174 -9.16 -7.33 -16.37
N SER A 175 -8.86 -6.02 -16.46
CA SER A 175 -9.89 -4.99 -16.61
C SER A 175 -10.30 -4.71 -18.06
N ASN A 176 -9.54 -5.16 -19.07
CA ASN A 176 -9.64 -4.71 -20.46
C ASN A 176 -9.56 -3.16 -20.62
N ILE A 177 -9.02 -2.46 -19.62
CA ILE A 177 -8.85 -1.01 -19.63
C ILE A 177 -7.40 -0.69 -20.04
N TYR A 178 -7.26 0.28 -20.92
CA TYR A 178 -5.97 0.87 -21.26
C TYR A 178 -5.53 1.76 -20.10
N ALA A 179 -4.61 1.27 -19.28
CA ALA A 179 -4.28 1.90 -18.00
C ALA A 179 -2.81 1.72 -17.58
N CYS A 180 -1.95 1.34 -18.53
CA CYS A 180 -0.51 1.16 -18.33
C CYS A 180 0.29 1.85 -19.44
N ASP A 181 1.56 2.11 -19.19
CA ASP A 181 2.57 2.33 -20.22
C ASP A 181 3.29 1.01 -20.51
N GLN A 182 3.86 0.87 -21.71
CA GLN A 182 4.59 -0.36 -22.06
C GLN A 182 5.85 -0.56 -21.20
N SER A 183 6.49 0.55 -20.79
CA SER A 183 7.73 0.59 -20.01
C SER A 183 7.98 2.02 -19.53
N TYR A 184 8.75 2.23 -18.47
CA TYR A 184 9.14 3.58 -18.06
C TYR A 184 9.94 4.31 -19.16
N GLU A 185 10.78 3.57 -19.88
CA GLU A 185 11.61 4.05 -20.99
C GLU A 185 10.80 4.56 -22.18
N SER A 186 9.54 4.12 -22.32
CA SER A 186 8.64 4.64 -23.35
C SER A 186 8.17 6.08 -23.08
N ARG A 187 8.42 6.60 -21.87
CA ARG A 187 8.10 7.99 -21.48
C ARG A 187 6.64 8.36 -21.75
N GLY A 188 5.73 7.41 -21.54
CA GLY A 188 4.30 7.64 -21.66
C GLY A 188 3.75 8.51 -20.54
N SER A 189 2.42 8.59 -20.42
CA SER A 189 1.77 9.45 -19.42
C SER A 189 2.06 9.00 -17.99
N TYR A 190 2.14 7.68 -17.74
CA TYR A 190 2.59 7.17 -16.44
C TYR A 190 4.10 7.35 -16.25
N GLY A 191 4.91 7.30 -17.30
CA GLY A 191 6.34 7.65 -17.22
C GLY A 191 6.57 9.06 -16.68
N VAL A 192 5.83 10.05 -17.21
CA VAL A 192 5.90 11.45 -16.77
C VAL A 192 5.39 11.61 -15.33
N ASP A 193 4.23 11.03 -15.02
CA ASP A 193 3.63 11.18 -13.70
C ASP A 193 4.47 10.54 -12.58
N THR A 194 5.13 9.43 -12.90
CA THR A 194 6.01 8.70 -12.00
C THR A 194 7.29 9.49 -11.78
N GLU A 195 7.89 10.04 -12.85
CA GLU A 195 9.06 10.90 -12.73
C GLU A 195 8.76 12.16 -11.90
N PHE A 196 7.59 12.79 -12.10
CA PHE A 196 7.17 13.94 -11.29
C PHE A 196 7.15 13.61 -9.80
N GLN A 197 6.53 12.49 -9.43
CA GLN A 197 6.46 12.04 -8.05
C GLN A 197 7.83 11.68 -7.45
N ILE A 198 8.70 11.04 -8.23
CA ILE A 198 10.07 10.73 -7.80
C ILE A 198 10.85 12.01 -7.48
N ARG A 199 10.74 13.01 -8.36
CA ARG A 199 11.42 14.29 -8.15
C ARG A 199 10.85 15.07 -6.98
N LEU A 200 9.53 15.06 -6.78
CA LEU A 200 8.92 15.63 -5.58
C LEU A 200 9.49 14.98 -4.33
N ALA A 201 9.50 13.64 -4.28
CA ALA A 201 9.99 12.88 -3.13
C ALA A 201 11.46 13.18 -2.80
N ARG A 202 12.32 13.30 -3.81
CA ARG A 202 13.77 13.54 -3.66
C ARG A 202 14.15 15.00 -3.38
N THR A 203 13.26 15.98 -3.57
CA THR A 203 13.60 17.41 -3.46
C THR A 203 13.42 17.91 -2.02
N PRO A 204 14.49 18.19 -1.24
CA PRO A 204 14.35 18.47 0.20
C PRO A 204 13.55 19.72 0.54
N ALA A 205 13.47 20.68 -0.39
CA ALA A 205 12.69 21.90 -0.24
C ALA A 205 11.16 21.68 -0.36
N VAL A 206 10.72 20.51 -0.86
CA VAL A 206 9.31 20.13 -0.88
C VAL A 206 8.87 19.71 0.54
N PRO A 207 7.69 20.14 1.03
CA PRO A 207 7.17 19.74 2.34
C PRO A 207 7.17 18.23 2.55
N SER A 208 7.45 17.77 3.77
CA SER A 208 7.58 16.35 4.12
C SER A 208 6.35 15.52 3.77
N GLU A 209 5.16 16.08 3.95
CA GLU A 209 3.89 15.41 3.72
C GLU A 209 3.72 15.09 2.23
N ILE A 210 4.05 16.07 1.37
CA ILE A 210 4.02 15.91 -0.09
C ILE A 210 5.09 14.91 -0.54
N ARG A 211 6.30 14.95 0.04
CA ARG A 211 7.38 14.00 -0.29
C ARG A 211 7.00 12.56 0.04
N ILE A 212 6.40 12.32 1.20
CA ILE A 212 5.96 10.99 1.64
C ILE A 212 4.86 10.48 0.70
N GLU A 213 3.85 11.30 0.41
CA GLU A 213 2.78 10.94 -0.51
C GLU A 213 3.30 10.66 -1.92
N ALA A 214 4.19 11.52 -2.44
CA ALA A 214 4.80 11.36 -3.75
C ALA A 214 5.64 10.09 -3.83
N ARG A 215 6.43 9.76 -2.80
CA ARG A 215 7.22 8.52 -2.77
C ARG A 215 6.34 7.27 -2.81
N ALA A 216 5.28 7.24 -1.99
CA ALA A 216 4.32 6.13 -1.98
C ALA A 216 3.61 6.00 -3.33
N GLY A 217 3.19 7.13 -3.91
CA GLY A 217 2.59 7.20 -5.23
C GLY A 217 3.52 6.67 -6.33
N ALA A 218 4.77 7.14 -6.38
CA ALA A 218 5.76 6.72 -7.36
C ALA A 218 5.95 5.20 -7.34
N ILE A 219 6.09 4.60 -6.17
CA ILE A 219 6.32 3.15 -6.06
C ILE A 219 5.07 2.38 -6.46
N ALA A 220 3.88 2.81 -6.03
CA ALA A 220 2.63 2.21 -6.49
C ALA A 220 2.51 2.24 -8.03
N ARG A 221 2.98 3.30 -8.69
CA ARG A 221 2.98 3.41 -10.16
C ARG A 221 4.03 2.50 -10.80
N LEU A 222 5.25 2.49 -10.30
CA LEU A 222 6.33 1.61 -10.77
C LEU A 222 5.91 0.12 -10.75
N LEU A 223 5.06 -0.26 -9.79
CA LEU A 223 4.57 -1.63 -9.63
C LEU A 223 3.31 -1.97 -10.44
N ASN A 224 2.48 -0.98 -10.80
CA ASN A 224 1.13 -1.26 -11.33
C ASN A 224 0.80 -0.58 -12.66
N ARG A 225 1.69 0.26 -13.20
CA ARG A 225 1.42 1.08 -14.41
C ARG A 225 2.40 0.87 -15.55
N PHE A 226 3.29 -0.12 -15.45
CA PHE A 226 4.25 -0.42 -16.51
C PHE A 226 4.28 -1.91 -16.80
N ASN A 227 3.94 -2.31 -18.03
CA ASN A 227 3.98 -3.72 -18.46
C ASN A 227 5.40 -4.32 -18.42
N LYS A 228 6.42 -3.47 -18.48
CA LYS A 228 7.81 -3.84 -18.20
C LYS A 228 8.28 -3.11 -16.96
N TYR A 229 8.56 -3.88 -15.92
CA TYR A 229 9.08 -3.36 -14.66
C TYR A 229 10.38 -2.58 -14.88
N PRO A 230 10.45 -1.30 -14.46
CA PRO A 230 11.65 -0.47 -14.63
C PRO A 230 12.69 -0.71 -13.53
N ALA A 231 13.89 -0.12 -13.70
CA ALA A 231 14.89 0.10 -12.64
C ALA A 231 15.25 -1.13 -11.77
N GLY A 232 15.37 -2.29 -12.43
CA GLY A 232 15.75 -3.53 -11.75
C GLY A 232 14.73 -4.01 -10.71
N ILE A 233 13.46 -3.62 -10.84
CA ILE A 233 12.37 -4.21 -10.07
C ILE A 233 12.26 -5.68 -10.45
N LYS A 234 12.37 -6.54 -9.45
CA LYS A 234 12.33 -7.99 -9.60
C LYS A 234 11.22 -8.56 -8.73
N GLU A 235 10.61 -9.62 -9.21
CA GLU A 235 9.78 -10.47 -8.39
C GLU A 235 10.66 -11.41 -7.56
N GLY A 236 10.26 -11.68 -6.33
CA GLY A 236 10.94 -12.58 -5.43
C GLY A 236 10.17 -12.78 -4.13
N ILE A 237 10.91 -13.12 -3.09
CA ILE A 237 10.37 -13.40 -1.76
C ILE A 237 11.08 -12.56 -0.71
N PHE A 238 10.41 -12.29 0.41
CA PHE A 238 11.10 -11.86 1.62
C PHE A 238 11.32 -13.04 2.55
N GLY A 239 12.52 -13.14 3.11
CA GLY A 239 12.93 -14.21 4.02
C GLY A 239 13.46 -13.67 5.35
N GLU A 240 12.92 -14.16 6.46
CA GLU A 240 13.46 -13.99 7.81
C GLU A 240 14.50 -15.08 8.07
N THR A 241 15.75 -14.68 8.26
CA THR A 241 16.86 -15.59 8.55
C THR A 241 16.88 -16.03 10.02
N GLU A 242 17.63 -17.09 10.33
CA GLU A 242 17.79 -17.58 11.71
C GLU A 242 18.43 -16.55 12.65
N ASP A 243 19.31 -15.69 12.15
CA ASP A 243 19.93 -14.64 12.94
C ASP A 243 19.04 -13.38 13.11
N GLY A 244 17.89 -13.33 12.42
CA GLY A 244 16.90 -12.26 12.49
C GLY A 244 17.08 -11.14 11.46
N ARG A 245 17.94 -11.30 10.44
CA ARG A 245 17.97 -10.40 9.28
C ARG A 245 16.78 -10.66 8.36
N LEU A 246 16.32 -9.60 7.70
CA LEU A 246 15.38 -9.70 6.61
C LEU A 246 16.09 -9.52 5.27
N LEU A 247 15.89 -10.49 4.39
CA LEU A 247 16.44 -10.48 3.05
C LEU A 247 15.31 -10.50 2.03
N PHE A 248 15.50 -9.78 0.92
CA PHE A 248 14.79 -10.05 -0.32
C PHE A 248 15.62 -11.05 -1.12
N VAL A 249 14.97 -12.07 -1.68
CA VAL A 249 15.63 -13.14 -2.42
C VAL A 249 14.86 -13.41 -3.70
N ASN A 250 15.57 -13.54 -4.80
CA ASN A 250 15.08 -14.07 -6.07
C ASN A 250 16.13 -15.02 -6.67
N GLU A 251 16.00 -15.38 -7.94
CA GLU A 251 16.91 -16.34 -8.59
C GLU A 251 18.38 -15.92 -8.60
N ASP A 252 18.63 -14.62 -8.81
CA ASP A 252 19.95 -14.06 -9.12
C ASP A 252 20.50 -13.14 -8.03
N MET A 253 19.73 -12.86 -6.98
CA MET A 253 20.06 -11.85 -5.98
C MET A 253 19.56 -12.22 -4.58
N VAL A 254 20.39 -11.86 -3.60
CA VAL A 254 20.01 -11.70 -2.19
C VAL A 254 20.35 -10.27 -1.79
N ALA A 255 19.35 -9.54 -1.31
CA ALA A 255 19.52 -8.17 -0.84
C ALA A 255 19.08 -8.04 0.62
N THR A 256 19.89 -7.36 1.43
CA THR A 256 19.51 -7.07 2.82
C THR A 256 18.53 -5.92 2.84
N VAL A 257 17.30 -6.19 3.27
CA VAL A 257 16.22 -5.20 3.36
C VAL A 257 16.27 -4.52 4.73
N SER A 258 16.60 -5.29 5.76
CA SER A 258 16.77 -4.78 7.11
C SER A 258 17.81 -5.61 7.85
N GLU A 259 18.75 -4.91 8.49
CA GLU A 259 19.66 -5.50 9.45
C GLU A 259 18.90 -6.08 10.64
N LYS A 260 19.57 -6.97 11.39
CA LYS A 260 19.00 -7.75 12.50
C LYS A 260 17.98 -6.96 13.32
N VAL A 261 16.69 -7.26 13.12
CA VAL A 261 15.61 -6.60 13.84
C VAL A 261 15.33 -7.41 15.10
N LYS A 262 15.89 -6.97 16.24
CA LYS A 262 15.63 -7.63 17.52
C LYS A 262 14.12 -7.62 17.79
N ASP A 263 13.57 -8.81 18.05
CA ASP A 263 12.19 -9.00 18.49
C ASP A 263 11.10 -8.69 17.45
N ALA A 264 11.46 -8.59 16.17
CA ALA A 264 10.50 -8.50 15.07
C ALA A 264 10.28 -9.84 14.37
N LYS A 265 9.11 -9.97 13.74
CA LYS A 265 8.70 -11.17 12.99
C LYS A 265 8.11 -10.79 11.66
N LEU A 266 8.53 -11.48 10.61
CA LEU A 266 8.05 -11.24 9.25
C LEU A 266 6.59 -11.71 9.08
N ILE A 267 5.76 -10.87 8.48
CA ILE A 267 4.41 -11.20 8.02
C ILE A 267 4.11 -10.78 6.61
N ASN A 268 3.17 -11.52 6.04
CA ASN A 268 2.37 -11.07 4.92
C ASN A 268 1.04 -10.51 5.46
N PHE A 269 0.80 -9.22 5.24
CA PHE A 269 -0.46 -8.53 5.54
C PHE A 269 -1.08 -8.06 4.22
N ASN A 270 -2.06 -8.80 3.70
CA ASN A 270 -2.75 -8.49 2.44
C ASN A 270 -1.87 -8.43 1.19
N GLY A 271 -0.92 -9.35 1.05
CA GLY A 271 0.03 -9.28 -0.06
C GLY A 271 1.00 -8.11 0.07
N VAL A 272 1.13 -7.54 1.27
CA VAL A 272 2.15 -6.55 1.61
C VAL A 272 3.01 -7.12 2.72
N PRO A 273 4.34 -7.12 2.60
CA PRO A 273 5.21 -7.60 3.66
C PRO A 273 5.10 -6.65 4.86
N GLY A 274 5.35 -7.13 6.06
CA GLY A 274 5.35 -6.34 7.28
C GLY A 274 6.12 -7.02 8.39
N TRP A 275 6.29 -6.29 9.50
CA TRP A 275 7.02 -6.71 10.68
C TRP A 275 6.16 -6.46 11.91
N TYR A 276 5.90 -7.51 12.66
CA TYR A 276 5.36 -7.37 14.00
C TYR A 276 6.51 -7.30 15.01
N TYR A 277 6.57 -6.22 15.78
CA TYR A 277 7.54 -6.07 16.86
C TYR A 277 6.90 -6.49 18.17
N LYS A 278 7.44 -7.56 18.78
CA LYS A 278 6.90 -8.13 20.03
C LYS A 278 6.93 -7.14 21.18
N SER A 279 7.99 -6.34 21.27
CA SER A 279 8.20 -5.36 22.34
C SER A 279 7.16 -4.24 22.35
N SER A 280 6.74 -3.75 21.17
CA SER A 280 5.79 -2.64 21.04
C SER A 280 4.37 -3.08 20.67
N SER A 281 4.16 -4.35 20.33
CA SER A 281 2.92 -4.85 19.72
C SER A 281 2.51 -4.10 18.44
N GLN A 282 3.47 -3.50 17.74
CA GLN A 282 3.18 -2.74 16.52
C GLN A 282 3.47 -3.58 15.29
N ILE A 283 2.55 -3.52 14.33
CA ILE A 283 2.82 -3.94 12.97
C ILE A 283 3.35 -2.72 12.24
N PHE A 284 4.52 -2.91 11.68
CA PHE A 284 5.23 -1.99 10.84
C PHE A 284 5.15 -2.56 9.43
N MET A 285 4.66 -1.79 8.48
CA MET A 285 4.69 -2.18 7.08
C MET A 285 5.68 -1.27 6.37
N PRO A 286 6.34 -1.72 5.28
CA PRO A 286 7.18 -0.86 4.51
C PRO A 286 6.22 0.08 3.81
N ASN A 287 5.95 1.21 4.46
CA ASN A 287 5.62 2.39 3.71
C ASN A 287 6.96 2.85 3.20
N TYR A 288 7.18 2.71 1.91
CA TYR A 288 8.34 3.21 1.21
C TYR A 288 8.43 4.74 1.39
N SER A 289 8.75 5.23 2.59
CA SER A 289 8.56 6.60 3.08
C SER A 289 9.58 6.99 4.16
N ASN A 290 10.62 6.19 4.37
CA ASN A 290 11.66 6.34 5.41
C ASN A 290 11.24 5.98 6.83
N SER A 291 9.99 5.61 7.02
CA SER A 291 9.51 5.05 8.26
C SER A 291 8.57 3.91 7.93
N PHE A 292 8.70 2.81 8.66
CA PHE A 292 7.60 1.89 8.75
C PHE A 292 6.39 2.66 9.32
N ILE A 293 5.25 2.68 8.63
CA ILE A 293 4.03 3.19 9.26
C ILE A 293 3.65 2.18 10.33
N THR A 294 3.48 2.64 11.57
CA THR A 294 2.61 1.94 12.52
C THR A 294 1.19 2.07 12.01
N THR A 295 0.66 1.05 11.37
CA THR A 295 -0.76 1.05 11.05
C THR A 295 -1.52 1.02 12.38
N LYS A 296 -2.52 1.89 12.53
CA LYS A 296 -3.48 1.83 13.65
C LYS A 296 -4.85 1.55 13.02
N GLY A 297 -5.57 0.59 13.56
CA GLY A 297 -6.88 0.18 13.04
C GLY A 297 -7.50 -0.90 13.91
N THR A 298 -8.80 -1.17 13.73
CA THR A 298 -9.58 -2.12 14.54
C THR A 298 -8.91 -3.50 14.62
N ILE A 299 -8.32 -3.96 13.51
CA ILE A 299 -7.57 -5.22 13.45
C ILE A 299 -6.34 -5.17 14.35
N ILE A 300 -5.55 -4.10 14.30
CA ILE A 300 -4.33 -3.93 15.13
C ILE A 300 -4.68 -3.72 16.60
N ASN A 301 -5.76 -2.99 16.90
CA ASN A 301 -6.26 -2.86 18.26
C ASN A 301 -6.69 -4.22 18.82
N HIS A 302 -7.36 -5.04 18.00
CA HIS A 302 -7.80 -6.37 18.41
C HIS A 302 -6.64 -7.36 18.51
N ILE A 303 -5.67 -7.32 17.59
CA ILE A 303 -4.40 -8.05 17.69
C ILE A 303 -3.69 -7.65 19.00
N THR A 304 -3.61 -6.36 19.30
CA THR A 304 -3.00 -5.83 20.52
C THR A 304 -3.75 -6.31 21.77
N GLU A 305 -5.08 -6.32 21.75
CA GLU A 305 -5.91 -6.84 22.84
C GLU A 305 -5.66 -8.32 23.11
N VAL A 306 -5.58 -9.14 22.06
CA VAL A 306 -5.30 -10.57 22.19
C VAL A 306 -3.86 -10.80 22.64
N LEU A 307 -2.88 -10.09 22.07
CA LEU A 307 -1.46 -10.24 22.38
C LEU A 307 -1.09 -9.69 23.76
N ASN A 308 -1.80 -8.67 24.27
CA ASN A 308 -1.57 -8.14 25.62
C ASN A 308 -1.81 -9.17 26.73
N LYS A 309 -2.57 -10.24 26.47
CA LYS A 309 -2.85 -11.30 27.45
C LYS A 309 -1.83 -12.46 27.44
N SER A 310 -0.96 -12.57 26.43
CA SER A 310 -0.08 -13.76 26.25
C SER A 310 1.28 -13.44 25.62
N ARG A 311 1.88 -12.29 25.98
CA ARG A 311 3.15 -11.79 25.41
C ARG A 311 4.34 -12.74 25.59
N GLY A 312 4.41 -13.48 26.70
CA GLY A 312 5.58 -14.31 27.05
C GLY A 312 5.80 -15.52 26.14
N ASP A 313 4.73 -16.06 25.56
CA ASP A 313 4.76 -17.37 24.89
C ASP A 313 4.49 -17.28 23.38
N LEU A 314 4.46 -16.08 22.80
CA LEU A 314 4.20 -15.88 21.38
C LEU A 314 5.33 -16.42 20.50
N LYS A 315 4.99 -17.39 19.64
CA LYS A 315 5.88 -18.01 18.66
C LYS A 315 5.75 -17.37 17.29
N ASP A 316 4.54 -17.33 16.75
CA ASP A 316 4.25 -16.83 15.40
C ASP A 316 2.77 -16.39 15.28
N TYR A 317 2.39 -15.87 14.13
CA TYR A 317 1.04 -15.39 13.84
C TYR A 317 0.73 -15.49 12.34
N TYR A 318 -0.55 -15.65 12.02
CA TYR A 318 -1.07 -15.86 10.68
C TYR A 318 -2.26 -14.95 10.44
N PHE A 319 -2.32 -14.31 9.27
CA PHE A 319 -3.42 -13.44 8.86
C PHE A 319 -4.01 -13.93 7.54
N ASN A 320 -5.32 -14.09 7.49
CA ASN A 320 -6.08 -14.28 6.26
C ASN A 320 -7.24 -13.30 6.23
N MET A 321 -7.06 -12.23 5.47
CA MET A 321 -8.05 -11.16 5.36
C MET A 321 -9.14 -11.46 4.34
N ARG A 322 -8.88 -12.33 3.34
CA ARG A 322 -9.92 -12.82 2.41
C ARG A 322 -11.04 -13.46 3.20
N ASP A 323 -10.67 -14.32 4.13
CA ASP A 323 -11.58 -15.06 5.01
C ASP A 323 -11.79 -14.37 6.37
N LYS A 324 -11.22 -13.17 6.53
CA LYS A 324 -11.33 -12.29 7.69
C LYS A 324 -11.04 -13.01 9.02
N TYR A 325 -9.95 -13.74 9.13
CA TYR A 325 -9.49 -14.31 10.40
C TYR A 325 -7.99 -14.17 10.59
N PHE A 326 -7.55 -14.30 11.84
CA PHE A 326 -6.14 -14.37 12.19
C PHE A 326 -5.91 -15.40 13.26
N CYS A 327 -4.72 -15.97 13.31
CA CYS A 327 -4.32 -16.93 14.31
C CYS A 327 -3.01 -16.51 14.97
N ILE A 328 -2.90 -16.77 16.27
CA ILE A 328 -1.74 -16.52 17.09
C ILE A 328 -1.24 -17.87 17.58
N LEU A 329 0.03 -18.15 17.34
CA LEU A 329 0.70 -19.37 17.76
C LEU A 329 1.49 -19.09 19.03
N HIS A 330 1.14 -19.82 20.08
CA HIS A 330 1.84 -19.87 21.35
C HIS A 330 2.64 -21.16 21.48
N LEU A 331 3.53 -21.22 22.49
CA LEU A 331 4.37 -22.38 22.76
C LEU A 331 3.59 -23.70 22.68
N ASN A 332 2.42 -23.82 23.31
CA ASN A 332 1.64 -25.07 23.34
C ASN A 332 0.19 -24.89 22.85
N SER A 333 -0.13 -23.76 22.21
CA SER A 333 -1.50 -23.49 21.80
C SER A 333 -1.58 -22.61 20.56
N LEU A 334 -2.74 -22.65 19.92
CA LEU A 334 -3.10 -21.82 18.78
C LEU A 334 -4.38 -21.09 19.14
N THR A 335 -4.44 -19.77 19.00
CA THR A 335 -5.68 -19.00 19.18
C THR A 335 -6.02 -18.28 17.89
N CYS A 336 -7.14 -18.64 17.28
CA CYS A 336 -7.68 -17.98 16.09
C CYS A 336 -8.85 -17.06 16.44
N SER A 337 -8.88 -15.88 15.85
CA SER A 337 -9.95 -14.90 15.93
C SER A 337 -10.54 -14.69 14.54
N ILE A 338 -11.85 -14.86 14.42
CA ILE A 338 -12.60 -14.74 13.16
C ILE A 338 -13.46 -13.47 13.24
N PHE A 339 -13.28 -12.55 12.28
CA PHE A 339 -14.07 -11.34 12.15
C PHE A 339 -15.32 -11.63 11.29
N LEU A 340 -16.44 -11.81 11.97
CA LEU A 340 -17.76 -11.80 11.37
C LEU A 340 -18.26 -10.35 11.29
N THR A 341 -19.27 -10.08 10.46
CA THR A 341 -19.70 -8.72 10.08
C THR A 341 -19.84 -7.73 11.23
N ASN A 342 -20.17 -8.19 12.45
CA ASN A 342 -20.19 -7.36 13.66
C ASN A 342 -19.63 -8.04 14.93
N GLU A 343 -19.02 -9.23 14.84
CA GLU A 343 -18.57 -10.00 16.01
C GLU A 343 -17.20 -10.62 15.79
N VAL A 344 -16.41 -10.72 16.86
CA VAL A 344 -15.14 -11.44 16.84
C VAL A 344 -15.25 -12.71 17.67
N ARG A 345 -15.16 -13.86 17.00
CA ARG A 345 -15.17 -15.17 17.66
C ARG A 345 -13.74 -15.68 17.86
N LYS A 346 -13.42 -16.11 19.09
CA LYS A 346 -12.11 -16.68 19.45
C LYS A 346 -12.22 -18.19 19.58
N VAL A 347 -11.28 -18.91 19.01
CA VAL A 347 -11.15 -20.36 19.13
C VAL A 347 -9.72 -20.69 19.50
N SER A 348 -9.53 -21.47 20.57
CA SER A 348 -8.20 -21.86 21.05
C SER A 348 -8.03 -23.37 20.99
N TYR A 349 -6.84 -23.79 20.60
CA TYR A 349 -6.45 -25.18 20.43
C TYR A 349 -5.21 -25.46 21.26
N ILE A 350 -5.18 -26.60 21.93
CA ILE A 350 -3.97 -27.12 22.57
C ILE A 350 -3.22 -27.92 21.51
N LEU A 351 -1.94 -27.63 21.34
CA LEU A 351 -1.08 -28.35 20.41
C LEU A 351 -0.44 -29.55 21.10
N PRO A 352 -0.19 -30.66 20.38
CA PRO A 352 0.36 -31.88 20.96
C PRO A 352 1.85 -31.76 21.33
N GLY A 353 2.49 -30.62 21.04
CA GLY A 353 3.88 -30.35 21.35
C GLY A 353 4.20 -28.86 21.33
N GLN A 354 5.47 -28.54 21.61
CA GLN A 354 5.93 -27.16 21.57
C GLN A 354 5.99 -26.68 20.12
N SER A 355 5.30 -25.60 19.80
CA SER A 355 5.27 -25.02 18.47
C SER A 355 6.50 -24.13 18.19
N GLN A 356 6.84 -24.04 16.91
CA GLN A 356 7.92 -23.20 16.39
C GLN A 356 7.38 -22.04 15.54
N SER A 357 6.61 -22.33 14.49
CA SER A 357 6.15 -21.34 13.51
C SER A 357 4.92 -21.80 12.72
N PHE A 358 4.25 -20.87 12.06
CA PHE A 358 3.32 -21.19 10.97
C PHE A 358 4.09 -21.54 9.71
N LEU A 359 3.48 -22.37 8.87
CA LEU A 359 3.94 -22.74 7.55
C LEU A 359 2.84 -22.44 6.54
N TYR A 360 3.22 -21.88 5.39
CA TYR A 360 2.29 -21.54 4.33
C TYR A 360 2.47 -22.58 3.22
N LEU A 361 1.38 -23.29 2.94
CA LEU A 361 1.29 -24.27 1.87
C LEU A 361 0.31 -23.71 0.84
N LYS A 362 0.49 -24.07 -0.44
CA LYS A 362 -0.24 -23.50 -1.59
C LYS A 362 -1.74 -23.25 -1.35
N ASN A 363 -2.41 -24.15 -0.62
CA ASN A 363 -3.83 -24.05 -0.27
C ASN A 363 -4.15 -24.23 1.22
N MET A 364 -3.15 -24.28 2.11
CA MET A 364 -3.38 -24.58 3.54
C MET A 364 -2.30 -23.95 4.43
N VAL A 365 -2.53 -23.91 5.74
CA VAL A 365 -1.56 -23.41 6.71
C VAL A 365 -1.19 -24.54 7.65
N GLY A 366 0.09 -24.74 7.93
CA GLY A 366 0.56 -25.69 8.93
C GLY A 366 1.14 -24.99 10.15
N ILE A 367 1.35 -25.75 11.23
CA ILE A 367 2.14 -25.35 12.39
C ILE A 367 3.29 -26.35 12.53
N ARG A 368 4.53 -25.88 12.49
CA ARG A 368 5.71 -26.71 12.80
C ARG A 368 5.89 -26.82 14.30
N LEU A 369 6.05 -28.05 14.80
CA LEU A 369 6.38 -28.36 16.18
C LEU A 369 7.90 -28.51 16.35
N GLN A 370 8.38 -28.53 17.60
CA GLN A 370 9.79 -28.60 17.93
C GLN A 370 10.48 -29.90 17.53
N ASP A 371 9.69 -30.96 17.40
CA ASP A 371 10.11 -32.29 16.96
C ASP A 371 9.87 -32.50 15.45
N ASP A 372 9.70 -31.40 14.70
CA ASP A 372 9.48 -31.33 13.26
C ASP A 372 8.20 -31.98 12.73
N HIS A 373 7.28 -32.40 13.62
CA HIS A 373 5.91 -32.71 13.19
C HIS A 373 5.18 -31.43 12.79
N ILE A 374 4.28 -31.56 11.82
CA ILE A 374 3.46 -30.43 11.38
C ILE A 374 1.98 -30.75 11.54
N VAL A 375 1.29 -29.74 12.05
CA VAL A 375 -0.12 -29.76 12.37
C VAL A 375 -0.83 -28.87 11.34
N ALA A 376 -1.54 -29.47 10.39
CA ALA A 376 -2.18 -28.75 9.28
C ALA A 376 -3.52 -28.10 9.67
N LEU A 377 -3.61 -26.78 9.68
CA LEU A 377 -4.86 -26.06 9.90
C LEU A 377 -5.91 -26.41 8.84
N PRO A 378 -7.20 -26.45 9.21
CA PRO A 378 -8.28 -26.63 8.26
C PRO A 378 -8.22 -25.57 7.14
N GLN A 379 -8.42 -26.03 5.91
CA GLN A 379 -8.42 -25.17 4.72
C GLN A 379 -9.55 -24.13 4.74
N TYR A 380 -10.67 -24.45 5.39
CA TYR A 380 -11.86 -23.60 5.43
C TYR A 380 -12.07 -23.01 6.81
N VAL A 381 -12.26 -21.69 6.87
CA VAL A 381 -12.56 -20.98 8.12
C VAL A 381 -13.81 -21.53 8.80
N ASP A 382 -14.76 -22.09 8.04
CA ASP A 382 -15.98 -22.71 8.57
C ASP A 382 -15.70 -23.91 9.47
N LEU A 383 -14.61 -24.64 9.24
CA LEU A 383 -14.19 -25.72 10.13
C LEU A 383 -13.62 -25.16 11.45
N LEU A 384 -12.94 -24.02 11.39
CA LEU A 384 -12.55 -23.25 12.59
C LEU A 384 -13.77 -22.64 13.30
N ARG A 385 -14.92 -22.45 12.62
CA ARG A 385 -16.17 -21.98 13.25
C ARG A 385 -16.89 -23.07 14.05
N THR A 386 -16.51 -24.34 13.94
CA THR A 386 -17.16 -25.41 14.71
C THR A 386 -16.48 -25.56 16.09
N GLU A 387 -17.26 -25.65 17.19
CA GLU A 387 -16.72 -25.95 18.54
C GLU A 387 -16.33 -27.41 18.70
N ASP A 388 -16.55 -28.20 17.66
CA ASP A 388 -16.32 -29.62 17.64
C ASP A 388 -14.83 -29.93 17.48
N GLN A 389 -14.13 -30.01 18.61
CA GLN A 389 -12.72 -30.40 18.69
C GLN A 389 -12.43 -31.75 17.98
N THR A 390 -13.45 -32.62 17.80
CA THR A 390 -13.25 -33.93 17.15
C THR A 390 -13.08 -33.83 15.63
N LYS A 391 -13.63 -32.78 14.99
CA LYS A 391 -13.37 -32.49 13.57
C LYS A 391 -11.96 -31.92 13.33
N LEU A 392 -11.33 -31.40 14.37
CA LEU A 392 -9.98 -30.86 14.35
C LEU A 392 -8.93 -31.88 14.79
N SER A 393 -9.29 -33.00 15.42
CA SER A 393 -8.36 -34.12 15.66
C SER A 393 -7.91 -34.85 14.38
N ALA A 394 -8.46 -34.47 13.22
CA ALA A 394 -7.97 -34.86 11.89
C ALA A 394 -6.77 -34.00 11.43
N LEU A 395 -6.00 -33.42 12.38
CA LEU A 395 -4.68 -32.85 12.12
C LEU A 395 -3.74 -34.02 11.79
N GLU A 396 -3.68 -34.41 10.53
CA GLU A 396 -2.84 -35.52 10.09
C GLU A 396 -1.37 -35.20 10.41
N ASN A 397 -0.70 -36.16 11.06
CA ASN A 397 0.76 -36.23 11.11
C ASN A 397 1.26 -36.47 9.69
N LEU A 398 1.32 -35.40 8.90
CA LEU A 398 2.10 -35.37 7.69
C LEU A 398 3.54 -35.54 8.17
N LYS A 399 4.10 -36.74 8.08
CA LYS A 399 5.54 -36.96 8.20
C LYS A 399 6.07 -37.00 6.78
N SER A 400 7.13 -36.25 6.52
CA SER A 400 8.14 -36.47 5.46
C SER A 400 8.09 -35.71 4.13
N SER A 401 7.20 -34.73 3.90
CA SER A 401 7.36 -33.87 2.71
C SER A 401 6.80 -32.47 2.92
N PHE A 402 7.57 -31.58 3.54
CA PHE A 402 7.15 -30.20 3.76
C PHE A 402 8.08 -29.21 3.10
N GLN A 403 7.45 -28.25 2.45
CA GLN A 403 8.09 -27.11 1.81
C GLN A 403 7.20 -25.91 2.12
N ASN A 404 7.73 -24.87 2.78
CA ASN A 404 7.05 -23.57 2.81
C ASN A 404 7.09 -23.02 1.39
N VAL A 405 6.00 -23.16 0.63
CA VAL A 405 5.98 -22.91 -0.83
C VAL A 405 5.45 -21.53 -1.11
N VAL A 406 6.27 -20.70 -1.73
CA VAL A 406 5.87 -19.42 -2.32
C VAL A 406 6.00 -19.53 -3.84
N THR A 407 4.88 -19.48 -4.55
CA THR A 407 4.85 -19.52 -6.01
C THR A 407 4.85 -18.11 -6.59
N LEU A 408 5.75 -17.84 -7.53
CA LEU A 408 5.80 -16.57 -8.27
C LEU A 408 4.63 -16.42 -9.24
N GLU A 409 4.37 -15.20 -9.68
CA GLU A 409 3.40 -14.89 -10.73
C GLU A 409 3.71 -15.70 -12.00
N GLY A 410 2.68 -16.24 -12.64
CA GLY A 410 2.80 -17.19 -13.76
C GLY A 410 2.99 -18.66 -13.36
N GLY A 411 3.35 -18.95 -12.11
CA GLY A 411 3.31 -20.32 -11.57
C GLY A 411 4.47 -21.25 -11.97
N GLU A 412 5.44 -20.77 -12.76
CA GLU A 412 6.56 -21.58 -13.25
C GLU A 412 7.65 -21.82 -12.20
N ILE A 413 7.79 -20.88 -11.26
CA ILE A 413 8.82 -20.88 -10.22
C ILE A 413 8.14 -20.86 -8.86
N SER A 414 8.62 -21.70 -7.95
CA SER A 414 8.27 -21.63 -6.53
C SER A 414 9.48 -21.76 -5.63
N TYR A 415 9.49 -21.01 -4.54
CA TYR A 415 10.50 -21.06 -3.50
C TYR A 415 10.01 -21.88 -2.32
N ASN A 416 10.88 -22.76 -1.83
CA ASN A 416 10.59 -23.74 -0.81
C ASN A 416 11.65 -23.68 0.29
N LEU A 417 11.27 -23.82 1.56
CA LEU A 417 12.24 -24.10 2.62
C LEU A 417 12.27 -25.60 2.91
N ASP A 418 13.45 -26.19 2.90
CA ASP A 418 13.67 -27.54 3.41
C ASP A 418 13.59 -27.58 4.96
N PRO A 419 13.62 -28.77 5.60
CA PRO A 419 13.56 -28.86 7.06
C PRO A 419 14.69 -28.13 7.80
N LEU A 420 15.84 -27.92 7.14
CA LEU A 420 16.99 -27.20 7.68
C LEU A 420 16.88 -25.68 7.42
N GLY A 421 15.82 -25.20 6.76
CA GLY A 421 15.67 -23.78 6.41
C GLY A 421 16.51 -23.37 5.21
N ILE A 422 17.01 -24.32 4.41
CA ILE A 422 17.71 -24.04 3.15
C ILE A 422 16.66 -23.68 2.11
N LEU A 423 16.91 -22.57 1.41
CA LEU A 423 16.05 -22.09 0.35
C LEU A 423 16.28 -22.92 -0.93
N GLN A 424 15.22 -23.60 -1.35
CA GLN A 424 15.12 -24.34 -2.58
C GLN A 424 14.29 -23.55 -3.59
N MET A 425 14.64 -23.64 -4.85
CA MET A 425 13.86 -23.14 -5.98
C MET A 425 13.38 -24.34 -6.79
N GLN A 426 12.08 -24.42 -6.98
CA GLN A 426 11.45 -25.39 -7.85
C GLN A 426 11.03 -24.68 -9.14
N ARG A 427 11.48 -25.22 -10.27
CA ARG A 427 11.05 -24.82 -11.61
C ARG A 427 10.50 -26.06 -12.29
N ASN A 428 9.23 -26.05 -12.67
CA ASN A 428 8.55 -27.25 -13.17
C ASN A 428 8.66 -28.42 -12.16
N SER A 429 9.25 -29.55 -12.58
CA SER A 429 9.48 -30.74 -11.76
C SER A 429 10.88 -30.81 -11.13
N THR A 430 11.77 -29.86 -11.43
CA THR A 430 13.14 -29.82 -10.87
C THR A 430 13.19 -28.93 -9.66
N THR A 431 13.78 -29.43 -8.56
CA THR A 431 14.02 -28.68 -7.32
C THR A 431 15.51 -28.59 -7.08
N ASP A 432 16.03 -27.37 -7.01
CA ASP A 432 17.44 -27.09 -6.79
C ASP A 432 17.62 -26.22 -5.54
N THR A 433 18.76 -26.38 -4.86
CA THR A 433 19.14 -25.39 -3.84
C THR A 433 19.45 -24.07 -4.53
N LEU A 434 18.86 -22.97 -4.04
CA LEU A 434 19.07 -21.67 -4.66
C LEU A 434 20.52 -21.21 -4.43
N PRO A 435 21.36 -21.10 -5.48
CA PRO A 435 22.80 -20.90 -5.30
C PRO A 435 23.15 -19.61 -4.54
N VAL A 436 22.41 -18.53 -4.79
CA VAL A 436 22.63 -17.22 -4.16
C VAL A 436 22.31 -17.23 -2.66
N ALA A 437 21.56 -18.23 -2.18
CA ALA A 437 21.11 -18.33 -0.79
C ALA A 437 21.55 -19.64 -0.10
N LYS A 438 22.44 -20.43 -0.70
CA LYS A 438 22.84 -21.77 -0.23
C LYS A 438 23.42 -21.79 1.21
N ASP A 439 24.10 -20.71 1.59
CA ASP A 439 24.76 -20.56 2.89
C ASP A 439 23.86 -19.87 3.92
N LEU A 440 22.64 -19.50 3.54
CA LEU A 440 21.66 -18.87 4.41
C LEU A 440 20.69 -19.90 4.97
N ARG A 441 20.17 -19.60 6.15
CA ARG A 441 19.14 -20.39 6.83
C ARG A 441 17.98 -19.49 7.17
N PHE A 442 16.81 -19.84 6.63
CA PHE A 442 15.58 -19.08 6.79
C PHE A 442 14.65 -19.78 7.77
N LYS A 443 14.07 -18.98 8.67
CA LYS A 443 12.95 -19.41 9.51
C LYS A 443 11.64 -19.38 8.74
N LYS A 444 11.48 -18.36 7.90
CA LYS A 444 10.21 -18.04 7.25
C LYS A 444 10.49 -17.32 5.94
N ILE A 445 9.73 -17.65 4.92
CA ILE A 445 9.64 -16.90 3.68
C ILE A 445 8.19 -16.51 3.42
N ILE A 446 7.99 -15.40 2.74
CA ILE A 446 6.70 -14.89 2.27
C ILE A 446 6.84 -14.32 0.86
N GLY A 447 5.78 -14.35 0.08
CA GLY A 447 5.71 -13.75 -1.26
C GLY A 447 4.57 -14.31 -2.10
N PRO A 448 4.59 -14.03 -3.42
CA PRO A 448 5.60 -13.23 -4.11
C PRO A 448 5.49 -11.74 -3.82
N PHE A 449 6.59 -11.00 -4.00
CA PHE A 449 6.62 -9.54 -3.91
C PHE A 449 7.53 -8.94 -4.99
N MET A 450 7.16 -7.75 -5.44
CA MET A 450 8.01 -6.92 -6.29
C MET A 450 8.89 -6.02 -5.43
N TRP A 451 10.20 -6.02 -5.68
CA TRP A 451 11.15 -5.19 -4.94
C TRP A 451 12.32 -4.71 -5.82
N SER A 452 12.88 -3.57 -5.45
CA SER A 452 14.16 -3.07 -5.96
C SER A 452 14.87 -2.31 -4.84
N GLU A 453 16.19 -2.45 -4.74
CA GLU A 453 17.02 -1.63 -3.86
C GLU A 453 16.82 -0.13 -4.14
N ARG A 454 16.47 0.20 -5.39
CA ARG A 454 16.26 1.57 -5.85
C ARG A 454 15.04 2.24 -5.23
N PHE A 455 14.07 1.49 -4.70
CA PHE A 455 12.95 2.08 -3.95
C PHE A 455 13.42 2.83 -2.70
N GLU A 456 14.59 2.46 -2.15
CA GLU A 456 15.24 3.19 -1.07
C GLU A 456 15.99 4.44 -1.55
N SER A 457 16.19 4.64 -2.85
CA SER A 457 16.81 5.86 -3.40
C SER A 457 15.81 6.99 -3.66
N ILE A 458 14.51 6.75 -3.55
CA ILE A 458 13.45 7.74 -3.78
C ILE A 458 13.24 8.60 -2.50
N LYS A 459 14.32 8.96 -1.79
CA LYS A 459 14.30 9.58 -0.46
C LYS A 459 14.58 11.08 -0.47
#